data_AF-A0A242YZ27-F1
#
_entry.id   AF-A0A242YZ27-F1
#
_cell.length_a   1.000
_cell.length_b   1.000
_cell.length_c   1.000
_cell.angle_alpha   90.00
_cell.angle_beta   90.00
_cell.angle_gamma   90.00
#
_symmetry.space_group_name_H-M   'P 1'
#
loop_
_entity.id
_entity.type
_entity.pdbx_description
1 polymer ?
#
loop_
_entity_poly.entity_id
_entity_poly.type
_entity_poly.pdbx_seq_one_letter_code
_entity_poly.pdbx_strand_id
1 'polypeptide(L)'
;MFVEKSNERTKKREAYFLDYADKARKLISTPFVVTGGFRSEEGMIEAISSGAIDMVGIGKALVSDLPNQIFQGKYKTVQIKPIQTGVKWVDSKEAMLEVGWYEQQLERMSKGKRQNPNYSVWLSLIKYYMENGVSAFQKRRA
;
A
#
# COMPACT_ATOMS: atom_id res chain seq x y z
N MET A 1 23.37 12.90 -1.38
CA MET A 1 22.06 12.27 -1.12
C MET A 1 21.34 12.18 -2.46
N PHE A 2 21.29 11.00 -3.07
CA PHE A 2 20.63 10.83 -4.37
C PHE A 2 19.15 10.55 -4.11
N VAL A 3 18.33 11.59 -4.20
CA VAL A 3 16.86 11.46 -4.21
C VAL A 3 16.49 10.73 -5.49
N GLU A 4 16.05 9.48 -5.38
CA GLU A 4 15.60 8.69 -6.51
C GLU A 4 14.29 9.30 -7.03
N LYS A 5 14.37 9.97 -8.19
CA LYS A 5 13.30 10.77 -8.78
C LYS A 5 12.03 9.93 -8.92
N SER A 6 10.96 10.30 -8.20
CA SER A 6 9.66 9.65 -8.32
C SER A 6 9.19 9.63 -9.79
N ASN A 7 8.70 8.48 -10.27
CA ASN A 7 8.26 8.36 -11.66
C ASN A 7 6.99 9.21 -11.91
N GLU A 8 6.78 9.65 -13.14
CA GLU A 8 5.67 10.56 -13.51
C GLU A 8 4.27 10.02 -13.11
N ARG A 9 4.09 8.70 -13.12
CA ARG A 9 2.82 8.08 -12.67
C ARG A 9 2.60 8.23 -11.16
N THR A 10 3.67 8.18 -10.37
CA THR A 10 3.62 8.35 -8.91
C THR A 10 3.27 9.79 -8.59
N LYS A 11 3.97 10.76 -9.20
CA LYS A 11 3.67 12.19 -9.04
C LYS A 11 2.22 12.52 -9.41
N LYS A 12 1.75 12.06 -10.58
CA LYS A 12 0.37 12.32 -11.01
C LYS A 12 -0.66 11.74 -10.05
N ARG A 13 -0.37 10.56 -9.47
CA ARG A 13 -1.24 9.96 -8.45
C ARG A 13 -1.23 10.80 -7.17
N GLU A 14 -0.07 11.15 -6.66
CA GLU A 14 0.07 11.93 -5.42
C GLU A 14 -0.58 13.32 -5.53
N ALA A 15 -0.38 14.00 -6.66
CA ALA A 15 -1.03 15.29 -6.95
C ALA A 15 -2.57 15.20 -6.91
N TYR A 16 -3.15 14.09 -7.38
CA TYR A 16 -4.60 13.87 -7.31
C TYR A 16 -5.09 13.78 -5.85
N PHE A 17 -4.35 13.08 -4.97
CA PHE A 17 -4.73 12.97 -3.56
C PHE A 17 -4.50 14.27 -2.79
N LEU A 18 -3.45 15.03 -3.13
CA LEU A 18 -3.20 16.36 -2.57
C LEU A 18 -4.31 17.36 -2.93
N ASP A 19 -4.71 17.44 -4.21
CA ASP A 19 -5.80 18.32 -4.65
C ASP A 19 -7.13 17.97 -3.95
N TYR A 20 -7.41 16.68 -3.77
CA TYR A 20 -8.56 16.24 -2.99
C TYR A 20 -8.45 16.65 -1.53
N ALA A 21 -7.28 16.45 -0.91
CA ALA A 21 -7.04 16.79 0.48
C ALA A 21 -7.21 18.29 0.75
N ASP A 22 -6.69 19.16 -0.13
CA ASP A 22 -6.83 20.61 -0.02
C ASP A 22 -8.29 21.06 -0.08
N LYS A 23 -9.09 20.44 -0.96
CA LYS A 23 -10.53 20.73 -1.06
C LYS A 23 -11.27 20.26 0.19
N ALA A 24 -10.96 19.06 0.67
CA ALA A 24 -11.58 18.50 1.88
C ALA A 24 -11.22 19.33 3.12
N ARG A 25 -9.96 19.75 3.27
CA ARG A 25 -9.46 20.53 4.40
C ARG A 25 -10.21 21.84 4.59
N LYS A 26 -10.62 22.51 3.52
CA LYS A 26 -11.41 23.75 3.58
C LYS A 26 -12.79 23.56 4.22
N LEU A 27 -13.26 22.31 4.33
CA LEU A 27 -14.60 21.98 4.83
C LEU A 27 -14.57 21.38 6.24
N ILE A 28 -13.40 20.97 6.74
CA ILE A 28 -13.28 20.23 8.01
C ILE A 28 -12.15 20.77 8.90
N SER A 29 -12.41 20.81 10.21
CA SER A 29 -11.41 21.14 11.23
C SER A 29 -10.95 19.92 12.05
N THR A 30 -11.56 18.76 11.83
CA THR A 30 -11.20 17.52 12.53
C THR A 30 -9.91 16.93 11.98
N PRO A 31 -9.18 16.12 12.77
CA PRO A 31 -8.03 15.35 12.27
C PRO A 31 -8.40 14.56 11.02
N PHE A 32 -7.61 14.71 9.96
CA PHE A 32 -7.90 14.15 8.65
C PHE A 32 -6.70 13.40 8.10
N VAL A 33 -7.00 12.17 7.68
CA VAL A 33 -6.04 11.18 7.23
C VAL A 33 -6.39 10.81 5.81
N VAL A 34 -5.41 10.84 4.91
CA VAL A 34 -5.58 10.28 3.56
C VAL A 34 -4.89 8.92 3.51
N THR A 35 -5.70 7.88 3.36
CA THR A 35 -5.23 6.50 3.23
C THR A 35 -5.08 6.14 1.74
N GLY A 36 -3.85 6.09 1.26
CA GLY A 36 -3.52 5.75 -0.13
C GLY A 36 -3.06 6.93 -0.98
N GLY A 37 -2.48 6.63 -2.14
CA GLY A 37 -1.94 7.63 -3.05
C GLY A 37 -0.45 7.92 -2.88
N PHE A 38 0.00 8.00 -1.63
CA PHE A 38 1.39 8.31 -1.28
C PHE A 38 2.31 7.08 -1.40
N ARG A 39 3.41 7.27 -2.12
CA ARG A 39 4.49 6.29 -2.33
C ARG A 39 5.88 6.91 -2.26
N SER A 40 6.00 8.25 -2.32
CA SER A 40 7.20 9.08 -2.15
C SER A 40 7.24 9.73 -0.75
N GLU A 41 8.43 9.92 -0.15
CA GLU A 41 8.60 10.65 1.12
C GLU A 41 8.32 12.12 0.89
N GLU A 42 8.76 12.64 -0.25
CA GLU A 42 8.51 14.01 -0.66
C GLU A 42 7.02 14.31 -0.70
N GLY A 43 6.21 13.46 -1.33
CA GLY A 43 4.77 13.63 -1.38
C GLY A 43 4.09 13.51 -0.01
N MET A 44 4.59 12.64 0.87
CA MET A 44 4.10 12.54 2.25
C MET A 44 4.43 13.78 3.07
N ILE A 45 5.67 14.28 2.99
CA ILE A 45 6.12 15.48 3.67
C ILE A 45 5.37 16.71 3.15
N GLU A 46 5.22 16.85 1.84
CA GLU A 46 4.48 17.95 1.22
C GLU A 46 3.03 17.99 1.71
N ALA A 47 2.35 16.85 1.74
CA ALA A 47 0.97 16.75 2.19
C ALA A 47 0.76 17.19 3.65
N ILE A 48 1.69 16.80 4.53
CA ILE A 48 1.63 17.13 5.96
C ILE A 48 2.05 18.58 6.18
N SER A 49 3.17 19.01 5.60
CA SER A 49 3.73 20.36 5.81
C SER A 49 2.90 21.48 5.19
N SER A 50 2.12 21.19 4.15
CA SER A 50 1.15 22.15 3.59
C SER A 50 -0.08 22.35 4.49
N GLY A 51 -0.31 21.47 5.47
CA GLY A 51 -1.51 21.44 6.30
C GLY A 51 -2.73 20.81 5.60
N ALA A 52 -2.56 20.20 4.42
CA ALA A 52 -3.64 19.53 3.70
C ALA A 52 -4.18 18.34 4.51
N ILE A 53 -3.29 17.56 5.12
CA ILE A 53 -3.60 16.38 5.95
C ILE A 53 -2.83 16.41 7.26
N ASP A 54 -3.38 15.75 8.28
CA ASP A 54 -2.71 15.62 9.59
C ASP A 54 -1.88 14.33 9.68
N MET A 55 -2.24 13.32 8.89
CA MET A 55 -1.53 12.04 8.85
C MET A 55 -1.67 11.36 7.48
N VAL A 56 -0.64 10.63 7.10
CA VAL A 56 -0.66 9.75 5.93
C VAL A 56 -1.01 8.33 6.36
N GLY A 57 -2.05 7.76 5.74
CA GLY A 57 -2.40 6.36 5.92
C GLY A 57 -1.61 5.45 4.97
N ILE A 58 -0.90 4.47 5.54
CA ILE A 58 -0.07 3.53 4.80
C ILE A 58 -0.76 2.16 4.69
N GLY A 59 -1.04 1.72 3.47
CA GLY A 59 -1.60 0.40 3.17
C GLY A 59 -0.54 -0.57 2.64
N LYS A 60 -0.63 -0.94 1.35
CA LYS A 60 0.27 -1.92 0.70
C LYS A 60 1.77 -1.63 0.86
N ALA A 61 2.16 -0.36 1.00
CA ALA A 61 3.57 0.01 1.19
C ALA A 61 4.14 -0.45 2.54
N LEU A 62 3.31 -0.84 3.50
CA LEU A 62 3.74 -1.42 4.78
C LEU A 62 4.61 -2.68 4.59
N VAL A 63 4.35 -3.46 3.54
CA VAL A 63 5.11 -4.69 3.24
C VAL A 63 6.56 -4.42 2.80
N SER A 64 6.92 -3.15 2.55
CA SER A 64 8.29 -2.75 2.26
C SER A 64 9.09 -2.30 3.48
N ASP A 65 8.57 -2.47 4.71
CA ASP A 65 9.18 -1.89 5.94
C ASP A 65 9.19 -0.36 5.95
N LEU A 66 8.27 0.25 5.19
CA LEU A 66 8.29 1.68 4.91
C LEU A 66 8.44 2.55 6.17
N PRO A 67 7.68 2.34 7.26
CA PRO A 67 7.81 3.18 8.47
C PRO A 67 9.23 3.17 9.05
N ASN A 68 9.86 1.99 9.14
CA ASN A 68 11.21 1.86 9.68
C ASN A 68 12.25 2.49 8.76
N GLN A 69 12.06 2.42 7.43
CA GLN A 69 12.95 3.10 6.49
C GLN A 69 12.89 4.62 6.64
N ILE A 70 11.69 5.18 6.83
CA ILE A 70 11.49 6.61 7.10
C ILE A 70 12.18 7.00 8.41
N PHE A 71 11.94 6.28 9.51
CA PHE A 71 12.58 6.58 10.80
C PHE A 71 14.12 6.53 10.74
N GLN A 72 14.69 5.70 9.88
CA GLN A 72 16.14 5.59 9.70
C GLN A 72 16.72 6.58 8.68
N GLY A 73 15.88 7.40 8.03
CA GLY A 73 16.30 8.28 6.93
C GLY A 73 16.85 7.52 5.71
N LYS A 74 16.48 6.23 5.55
CA LYS A 74 16.90 5.35 4.44
C LYS A 74 15.81 5.13 3.42
N TYR A 75 14.78 5.96 3.49
CA TYR A 75 13.61 5.86 2.67
C TYR A 75 13.92 5.85 1.17
N LYS A 76 13.21 5.00 0.43
CA LYS A 76 13.17 5.02 -1.04
C LYS A 76 11.73 4.91 -1.52
N THR A 77 11.44 5.51 -2.68
CA THR A 77 10.13 5.38 -3.33
C THR A 77 9.74 3.91 -3.44
N VAL A 78 8.61 3.55 -2.83
CA VAL A 78 8.18 2.15 -2.75
C VAL A 78 7.61 1.72 -4.10
N GLN A 79 8.33 0.81 -4.76
CA GLN A 79 7.84 0.16 -5.97
C GLN A 79 7.05 -1.09 -5.61
N ILE A 80 5.73 -0.97 -5.63
CA ILE A 80 4.85 -2.12 -5.46
C ILE A 80 4.80 -2.90 -6.77
N LYS A 81 5.33 -4.12 -6.73
CA LYS A 81 5.25 -5.09 -7.83
C LYS A 81 3.89 -5.80 -7.78
N PRO A 82 3.27 -6.08 -8.94
CA PRO A 82 2.08 -6.93 -8.98
C PRO A 82 2.35 -8.30 -8.37
N ILE A 83 1.38 -8.85 -7.66
CA ILE A 83 1.45 -10.21 -7.11
C ILE A 83 0.95 -11.18 -8.17
N GLN A 84 1.86 -12.03 -8.69
CA GLN A 84 1.58 -12.89 -9.84
C GLN A 84 2.04 -14.33 -9.58
N THR A 85 1.26 -15.28 -10.09
CA THR A 85 1.57 -16.72 -10.08
C THR A 85 2.31 -17.19 -11.33
N GLY A 86 2.26 -16.39 -12.42
CA GLY A 86 2.79 -16.73 -13.74
C GLY A 86 1.79 -17.51 -14.61
N VAL A 87 0.60 -17.80 -14.10
CA VAL A 87 -0.43 -18.56 -14.79
C VAL A 87 -1.59 -17.62 -15.15
N LYS A 88 -1.75 -17.31 -16.45
CA LYS A 88 -2.69 -16.28 -16.96
C LYS A 88 -4.10 -16.36 -16.38
N TRP A 89 -4.69 -17.56 -16.28
CA TRP A 89 -6.06 -17.70 -15.81
C TRP A 89 -6.19 -17.42 -14.29
N VAL A 90 -5.14 -17.64 -13.51
CA VAL A 90 -5.08 -17.29 -12.09
C VAL A 90 -4.79 -15.81 -11.92
N ASP A 91 -3.82 -15.29 -12.70
CA ASP A 91 -3.42 -13.89 -12.68
C ASP A 91 -4.54 -12.95 -13.17
N SER A 92 -5.50 -13.47 -13.97
CA SER A 92 -6.74 -12.72 -14.30
C SER A 92 -7.59 -12.37 -13.07
N LYS A 93 -7.34 -13.02 -11.92
CA LYS A 93 -7.95 -12.75 -10.62
C LYS A 93 -7.01 -11.94 -9.71
N GLU A 94 -6.25 -11.01 -10.28
CA GLU A 94 -5.24 -10.18 -9.60
C GLU A 94 -5.75 -9.57 -8.28
N ALA A 95 -6.96 -9.02 -8.26
CA ALA A 95 -7.53 -8.43 -7.04
C ALA A 95 -7.61 -9.42 -5.87
N MET A 96 -7.98 -10.68 -6.14
CA MET A 96 -8.04 -11.73 -5.12
C MET A 96 -6.63 -12.13 -4.65
N LEU A 97 -5.69 -12.26 -5.60
CA LEU A 97 -4.29 -12.61 -5.30
C LEU A 97 -3.61 -11.53 -4.45
N GLU A 98 -3.79 -10.27 -4.82
CA GLU A 98 -3.24 -9.15 -4.07
C GLU A 98 -3.82 -9.11 -2.66
N VAL A 99 -5.15 -9.12 -2.51
CA VAL A 99 -5.81 -9.03 -1.19
C VAL A 99 -5.34 -10.17 -0.29
N GLY A 100 -5.46 -11.42 -0.74
CA GLY A 100 -5.08 -12.58 0.08
C GLY A 100 -3.60 -12.60 0.45
N TRP A 101 -2.71 -12.14 -0.44
CA TRP A 101 -1.28 -12.06 -0.15
C TRP A 101 -0.97 -10.94 0.85
N TYR A 102 -1.54 -9.74 0.68
CA TYR A 102 -1.33 -8.64 1.62
C TYR A 102 -1.93 -8.92 3.00
N GLU A 103 -3.11 -9.54 3.09
CA GLU A 103 -3.72 -9.98 4.35
C GLU A 103 -2.79 -10.91 5.14
N GLN A 104 -2.17 -11.87 4.46
CA GLN A 104 -1.22 -12.78 5.11
C GLN A 104 0.04 -12.07 5.60
N GLN A 105 0.49 -11.04 4.89
CA GLN A 105 1.62 -10.21 5.36
C GLN A 105 1.23 -9.41 6.60
N LEU A 106 0.02 -8.85 6.64
CA LEU A 106 -0.52 -8.17 7.81
C LEU A 106 -0.68 -9.11 9.00
N GLU A 107 -1.18 -10.33 8.78
CA GLU A 107 -1.30 -11.37 9.80
C GLU A 107 0.07 -11.79 10.35
N ARG A 108 1.10 -11.84 9.50
CA ARG A 108 2.48 -12.07 9.96
C ARG A 108 2.95 -10.95 10.88
N MET A 109 2.69 -9.70 10.49
CA MET A 109 3.06 -8.53 11.28
C MET A 109 2.31 -8.45 12.61
N SER A 110 1.01 -8.80 12.64
CA SER A 110 0.24 -8.84 13.89
C SER A 110 0.78 -9.89 14.86
N LYS A 111 1.42 -10.95 14.36
CA LYS A 111 2.14 -11.97 15.14
C LYS A 111 3.58 -11.57 15.48
N GLY A 112 3.96 -10.31 15.29
CA GLY A 112 5.31 -9.79 15.56
C GLY A 112 6.39 -10.24 14.57
N LYS A 113 6.03 -10.87 13.45
CA LYS A 113 6.98 -11.30 12.42
C LYS A 113 7.23 -10.16 11.43
N ARG A 114 8.46 -10.08 10.90
CA ARG A 114 8.79 -9.13 9.82
C ARG A 114 8.04 -9.49 8.53
N GLN A 115 7.75 -8.45 7.72
CA GLN A 115 7.31 -8.62 6.34
C GLN A 115 8.25 -9.57 5.57
N ASN A 116 7.67 -10.39 4.71
CA ASN A 116 8.42 -11.25 3.80
C ASN A 116 8.03 -10.91 2.35
N PRO A 117 8.73 -9.99 1.68
CA PRO A 117 8.41 -9.62 0.29
C PRO A 117 8.50 -10.81 -0.69
N ASN A 118 9.26 -11.86 -0.34
CA ASN A 118 9.44 -13.08 -1.14
C ASN A 118 8.47 -14.19 -0.71
N TYR A 119 7.38 -13.86 -0.04
CA TYR A 119 6.40 -14.84 0.39
C TYR A 119 5.75 -15.51 -0.83
N SER A 120 5.75 -16.85 -0.84
CA SER A 120 5.29 -17.63 -2.00
C SER A 120 3.83 -17.32 -2.32
N VAL A 121 3.58 -16.88 -3.56
CA VAL A 121 2.24 -16.57 -4.05
C VAL A 121 1.36 -17.82 -4.08
N TRP A 122 1.94 -18.98 -4.42
CA TRP A 122 1.20 -20.25 -4.44
C TRP A 122 0.80 -20.72 -3.04
N LEU A 123 1.72 -20.65 -2.07
CA LEU A 123 1.38 -21.00 -0.68
C LEU A 123 0.34 -20.03 -0.12
N SER A 124 0.47 -18.75 -0.46
CA SER A 124 -0.51 -17.71 -0.12
C SER A 124 -1.89 -18.03 -0.70
N LEU A 125 -1.96 -18.44 -1.97
CA LEU A 125 -3.20 -18.79 -2.63
C LEU A 125 -3.86 -20.04 -2.00
N ILE A 126 -3.07 -21.09 -1.75
CA ILE A 126 -3.56 -22.32 -1.11
C ILE A 126 -4.09 -22.01 0.30
N LYS A 127 -3.34 -21.26 1.10
CA LYS A 127 -3.75 -20.86 2.44
C LYS A 127 -5.05 -20.04 2.39
N TYR A 128 -5.14 -19.07 1.48
CA TYR A 128 -6.34 -18.26 1.29
C TYR A 128 -7.56 -19.11 0.95
N TYR A 129 -7.40 -20.13 0.09
CA TYR A 129 -8.46 -21.10 -0.22
C TYR A 129 -8.88 -21.95 0.99
N MET A 130 -7.92 -22.44 1.77
CA MET A 130 -8.20 -23.25 2.96
C MET A 130 -8.97 -22.47 4.03
N GLU A 131 -8.64 -21.18 4.22
CA GLU A 131 -9.23 -20.33 5.25
C GLU A 131 -10.59 -19.75 4.84
N ASN A 132 -10.80 -19.44 3.56
CA ASN A 132 -12.01 -18.76 3.08
C ASN A 132 -12.97 -19.67 2.30
N GLY A 133 -12.58 -20.91 2.01
CA GLY A 133 -13.39 -21.88 1.25
C GLY A 133 -13.83 -21.35 -0.13
N VAL A 134 -14.97 -21.82 -0.64
CA VAL A 134 -15.54 -21.38 -1.94
C VAL A 134 -15.94 -19.89 -1.92
N SER A 135 -16.14 -19.30 -0.73
CA SER A 135 -16.40 -17.87 -0.55
C SER A 135 -15.22 -16.99 -0.97
N ALA A 136 -14.01 -17.55 -1.12
CA ALA A 136 -12.85 -16.90 -1.71
C ALA A 136 -13.11 -16.32 -3.12
N PHE A 137 -14.08 -16.88 -3.86
CA PHE A 137 -14.47 -16.42 -5.20
C PHE A 137 -15.60 -15.39 -5.22
N GLN A 138 -16.24 -15.10 -4.08
CA GLN A 138 -17.17 -13.98 -4.01
C GLN A 138 -16.37 -12.68 -4.12
N LYS A 139 -16.79 -11.78 -5.01
CA LYS A 139 -16.16 -10.45 -5.15
C LYS A 139 -16.26 -9.72 -3.80
N ARG A 140 -15.16 -9.72 -3.05
CA ARG A 140 -14.98 -8.82 -1.91
C ARG A 140 -14.70 -7.42 -2.46
N ARG A 141 -15.44 -6.43 -1.98
CA ARG A 141 -15.14 -5.02 -2.28
C ARG A 141 -13.95 -4.62 -1.41
N ALA A 142 -12.96 -4.01 -2.04
CA ALA A 142 -11.93 -3.21 -1.37
C ALA A 142 -12.48 -1.79 -1.16
#